data_AF-A0A150GD15-F1
#
_entry.id   AF-A0A150GD15-F1
#
_cell.length_a   1.000
_cell.length_b   1.000
_cell.length_c   1.000
_cell.angle_alpha   90.00
_cell.angle_beta   90.00
_cell.angle_gamma   90.00
#
_symmetry.space_group_name_H-M   'P 1'
#
loop_
_entity.id
_entity.type
_entity.pdbx_description
1 polymer ?
#
loop_
_entity_poly.entity_id
_entity_poly.type
_entity_poly.pdbx_seq_one_letter_code
_entity_poly.pdbx_strand_id
1 'polypeptide(L)'
;MRISQAYLVLYNAAQAAGWAAVLGALAYGIVQRETPEQLYDRAAPLTKLFQGAALLETAHAAVGLVPSSPLMSLMQWAGRSNVLFLLLDPIRQLHGNAWSAVMLGAWAAAEVIRYPQYAASSLGACPAWLTWLRYTMFIPLFPLGVLAEMALMVAALPDLAARKPYSVELPNAYNWAFSYHRFMQVVLALYPLLWWQLYSSLLRARAKKLKGSNGAGSKEGKSQ
;
A
#
# COMPACT_ATOMS: atom_id res chain seq x y z
N MET A 1 -28.80 -5.75 7.21
CA MET A 1 -27.44 -5.72 6.61
C MET A 1 -27.18 -7.08 5.97
N ARG A 2 -26.74 -7.15 4.70
CA ARG A 2 -26.40 -8.45 4.07
C ARG A 2 -25.15 -9.04 4.73
N ILE A 3 -25.03 -10.37 4.80
CA ILE A 3 -23.88 -11.06 5.42
C ILE A 3 -22.55 -10.60 4.79
N SER A 4 -22.51 -10.45 3.46
CA SER A 4 -21.34 -9.94 2.74
C SER A 4 -20.96 -8.51 3.15
N GLN A 5 -21.94 -7.64 3.38
CA GLN A 5 -21.69 -6.27 3.86
C GLN A 5 -21.15 -6.28 5.30
N ALA A 6 -21.75 -7.08 6.18
CA ALA A 6 -21.29 -7.22 7.57
C ALA A 6 -19.83 -7.69 7.63
N TYR A 7 -19.50 -8.71 6.83
CA TYR A 7 -18.15 -9.23 6.68
C TYR A 7 -17.17 -8.15 6.19
N LEU A 8 -17.51 -7.41 5.11
CA LEU A 8 -16.65 -6.35 4.59
C LEU A 8 -16.42 -5.24 5.61
N VAL A 9 -17.45 -4.86 6.39
CA VAL A 9 -17.31 -3.86 7.44
C VAL A 9 -16.35 -4.34 8.52
N LEU A 10 -16.51 -5.58 9.00
CA LEU A 10 -15.62 -6.16 10.01
C LEU A 10 -14.19 -6.30 9.51
N TYR A 11 -14.00 -6.77 8.27
CA TYR A 11 -12.70 -6.88 7.63
C TYR A 11 -12.00 -5.52 7.54
N ASN A 12 -12.70 -4.49 7.02
CA ASN A 12 -12.14 -3.16 6.90
C ASN A 12 -11.89 -2.51 8.27
N ALA A 13 -12.74 -2.75 9.27
CA ALA A 13 -12.52 -2.27 10.63
C ALA A 13 -11.27 -2.92 11.27
N ALA A 14 -11.09 -4.23 11.10
CA ALA A 14 -9.92 -4.95 11.59
C ALA A 14 -8.63 -4.45 10.92
N GLN A 15 -8.65 -4.27 9.59
CA GLN A 15 -7.55 -3.68 8.86
C GLN A 15 -7.25 -2.25 9.33
N ALA A 16 -8.27 -1.40 9.52
CA ALA A 16 -8.11 -0.04 10.03
C ALA A 16 -7.44 -0.01 11.41
N ALA A 17 -7.91 -0.86 12.34
CA ALA A 17 -7.32 -0.97 13.67
C ALA A 17 -5.85 -1.45 13.60
N GLY A 18 -5.57 -2.40 12.71
CA GLY A 18 -4.23 -2.91 12.44
C GLY A 18 -3.26 -1.84 11.99
N TRP A 19 -3.60 -1.10 10.95
CA TRP A 19 -2.76 -0.02 10.43
C TRP A 19 -2.67 1.18 11.38
N ALA A 20 -3.71 1.43 12.19
CA ALA A 20 -3.65 2.42 13.26
C ALA A 20 -2.66 2.00 14.35
N ALA A 21 -2.62 0.71 14.70
CA ALA A 21 -1.62 0.18 15.63
C ALA A 21 -0.20 0.27 15.06
N VAL A 22 0.00 -0.01 13.77
CA VAL A 22 1.30 0.22 13.08
C VAL A 22 1.72 1.68 13.20
N LEU A 23 0.82 2.62 12.86
CA LEU A 23 1.12 4.04 12.91
C LEU A 23 1.41 4.52 14.35
N GLY A 24 0.63 4.05 15.32
CA GLY A 24 0.84 4.34 16.74
C GLY A 24 2.16 3.78 17.26
N ALA A 25 2.55 2.58 16.83
CA ALA A 25 3.83 1.97 17.18
C ALA A 25 5.02 2.78 16.64
N LEU A 26 4.94 3.25 15.39
CA LEU A 26 5.95 4.15 14.80
C LEU A 26 6.00 5.50 15.55
N ALA A 27 4.85 6.12 15.81
CA ALA A 27 4.77 7.38 16.53
C ALA A 27 5.36 7.27 17.93
N TYR A 28 5.04 6.19 18.64
CA TYR A 28 5.63 5.90 19.95
C TYR A 28 7.15 5.74 19.88
N GLY A 29 7.67 4.94 18.93
CA GLY A 29 9.11 4.77 18.77
C GLY A 29 9.84 6.08 18.45
N ILE A 30 9.23 6.96 17.65
CA ILE A 30 9.78 8.29 17.34
C ILE A 30 9.87 9.15 18.62
N VAL A 31 8.84 9.13 19.46
CA VAL A 31 8.88 9.84 20.76
C VAL A 31 9.99 9.29 21.66
N GLN A 32 10.22 7.98 21.62
CA GLN A 32 11.31 7.31 22.34
C GLN A 32 12.69 7.47 21.68
N ARG A 33 12.79 8.22 20.57
CA ARG A 33 14.02 8.45 19.81
C ARG A 33 14.70 7.15 19.38
N GLU A 34 13.89 6.15 19.02
CA GLU A 34 14.36 4.89 18.49
C GLU A 34 15.11 5.09 17.17
N THR A 35 16.12 4.26 16.93
CA THR A 35 16.83 4.20 15.65
C THR A 35 15.90 3.70 14.54
N PRO A 36 16.20 3.97 13.25
CA PRO A 36 15.38 3.46 12.14
C PRO A 36 15.17 1.95 12.16
N GLU A 37 16.19 1.19 12.56
CA GLU A 37 16.11 -0.26 12.71
C GLU A 37 15.09 -0.67 13.77
N GLN A 38 15.14 -0.03 14.93
CA GLN A 38 14.18 -0.28 16.02
C GLN A 38 12.75 0.12 15.62
N LEU A 39 12.57 1.24 14.91
CA LEU A 39 11.27 1.65 14.38
C LEU A 39 10.71 0.62 13.40
N TYR A 40 11.56 0.12 12.49
CA TYR A 40 11.20 -0.93 11.55
C TYR A 40 10.81 -2.21 12.30
N ASP A 41 11.68 -2.72 13.18
CA ASP A 41 11.45 -3.97 13.92
C ASP A 41 10.18 -3.93 14.78
N ARG A 42 9.85 -2.76 15.34
CA ARG A 42 8.62 -2.54 16.11
C ARG A 42 7.36 -2.61 15.24
N ALA A 43 7.38 -2.01 14.06
CA ALA A 43 6.20 -1.84 13.21
C ALA A 43 6.01 -2.99 12.19
N ALA A 44 7.11 -3.57 11.71
CA ALA A 44 7.14 -4.56 10.64
C ALA A 44 6.31 -5.81 10.91
N PRO A 45 6.25 -6.40 12.13
CA PRO A 45 5.42 -7.59 12.37
C PRO A 45 3.94 -7.35 12.06
N LEU A 46 3.39 -6.23 12.54
CA LEU A 46 2.01 -5.84 12.27
C LEU A 46 1.83 -5.46 10.80
N THR A 47 2.76 -4.70 10.22
CA THR A 47 2.70 -4.36 8.80
C THR A 47 2.67 -5.62 7.92
N LYS A 48 3.52 -6.61 8.20
CA LYS A 48 3.54 -7.89 7.47
C LYS A 48 2.22 -8.63 7.58
N LEU A 49 1.65 -8.71 8.78
CA LEU A 49 0.34 -9.36 9.00
C LEU A 49 -0.76 -8.70 8.16
N PHE A 50 -0.92 -7.39 8.25
CA PHE A 50 -2.01 -6.68 7.58
C PHE A 50 -1.78 -6.51 6.08
N GLN A 51 -0.53 -6.38 5.63
CA GLN A 51 -0.16 -6.45 4.22
C GLN A 51 -0.46 -7.85 3.64
N GLY A 52 -0.16 -8.93 4.38
CA GLY A 52 -0.52 -10.28 3.98
C GLY A 52 -2.04 -10.47 3.89
N ALA A 53 -2.77 -10.00 4.91
CA ALA A 53 -4.23 -10.04 4.92
C ALA A 53 -4.87 -9.23 3.77
N ALA A 54 -4.21 -8.19 3.27
CA ALA A 54 -4.68 -7.41 2.13
C ALA A 54 -4.77 -8.21 0.81
N LEU A 55 -4.14 -9.39 0.72
CA LEU A 55 -4.36 -10.31 -0.40
C LEU A 55 -5.83 -10.75 -0.49
N LEU A 56 -6.55 -10.77 0.63
CA LEU A 56 -7.98 -11.07 0.64
C LEU A 56 -8.78 -10.06 -0.20
N GLU A 57 -8.31 -8.82 -0.36
CA GLU A 57 -8.98 -7.84 -1.23
C GLU A 57 -8.97 -8.28 -2.69
N THR A 58 -7.88 -8.90 -3.13
CA THR A 58 -7.79 -9.52 -4.45
C THR A 58 -8.77 -10.67 -4.57
N ALA A 59 -8.88 -11.50 -3.53
CA ALA A 59 -9.87 -12.58 -3.50
C ALA A 59 -11.31 -12.03 -3.54
N HIS A 60 -11.62 -10.98 -2.77
CA HIS A 60 -12.92 -10.32 -2.76
C HIS A 60 -13.29 -9.76 -4.14
N ALA A 61 -12.32 -9.15 -4.84
CA ALA A 61 -12.50 -8.70 -6.21
C ALA A 61 -12.77 -9.89 -7.14
N ALA A 62 -12.00 -10.98 -7.02
CA ALA A 62 -12.11 -12.15 -7.89
C ALA A 62 -13.46 -12.87 -7.78
N VAL A 63 -14.02 -12.95 -6.57
CA VAL A 63 -15.36 -13.53 -6.34
C VAL A 63 -16.51 -12.54 -6.58
N GLY A 64 -16.21 -11.29 -6.96
CA GLY A 64 -17.22 -10.26 -7.23
C GLY A 64 -17.87 -9.65 -5.97
N LEU A 65 -17.27 -9.81 -4.78
CA LEU A 65 -17.73 -9.15 -3.55
C LEU A 65 -17.55 -7.62 -3.61
N VAL A 66 -16.52 -7.16 -4.34
CA VAL A 66 -16.20 -5.74 -4.50
C VAL A 66 -16.08 -5.44 -6.00
N PRO A 67 -16.62 -4.31 -6.50
CA PRO A 67 -16.55 -3.93 -7.92
C PRO A 67 -15.17 -3.35 -8.26
N SER A 68 -14.13 -4.19 -8.20
CA SER A 68 -12.75 -3.84 -8.54
C SER A 68 -12.14 -4.90 -9.45
N SER A 69 -11.09 -4.52 -10.20
CA SER A 69 -10.35 -5.46 -11.04
C SER A 69 -9.44 -6.35 -10.16
N PRO A 70 -9.60 -7.69 -10.19
CA PRO A 70 -8.77 -8.59 -9.39
C PRO A 70 -7.29 -8.50 -9.76
N LEU A 71 -6.99 -8.45 -11.07
CA LEU A 71 -5.62 -8.34 -11.57
C LEU A 71 -4.94 -7.07 -11.08
N MET A 72 -5.65 -5.93 -11.12
CA MET A 72 -5.08 -4.66 -10.66
C MET A 72 -4.85 -4.65 -9.14
N SER A 73 -5.77 -5.24 -8.37
CA SER A 73 -5.59 -5.42 -6.92
C SER A 73 -4.37 -6.30 -6.62
N LEU A 74 -4.22 -7.41 -7.37
CA LEU A 74 -3.09 -8.31 -7.22
C LEU A 74 -1.77 -7.61 -7.53
N MET A 75 -1.69 -6.85 -8.62
CA MET A 75 -0.47 -6.14 -8.99
C MET A 75 -0.07 -5.09 -7.95
N GLN A 76 -1.05 -4.36 -7.39
CA GLN A 76 -0.81 -3.40 -6.31
C GLN A 76 -0.31 -4.08 -5.04
N TRP A 77 -0.93 -5.20 -4.67
CA TRP A 77 -0.51 -6.00 -3.52
C TRP A 77 0.88 -6.60 -3.73
N ALA A 78 1.16 -7.15 -4.91
CA ALA A 78 2.42 -7.78 -5.25
C ALA A 78 3.58 -6.79 -5.25
N GLY A 79 3.38 -5.57 -5.78
CA GLY A 79 4.41 -4.52 -5.77
C GLY A 79 4.88 -4.17 -4.35
N ARG A 80 3.93 -3.90 -3.44
CA ARG A 80 4.24 -3.61 -2.03
C ARG A 80 4.82 -4.83 -1.31
N SER A 81 4.26 -6.00 -1.55
CA SER A 81 4.72 -7.25 -0.94
C SER A 81 6.13 -7.64 -1.39
N ASN A 82 6.52 -7.32 -2.63
CA ASN A 82 7.89 -7.48 -3.10
C ASN A 82 8.87 -6.66 -2.26
N VAL A 83 8.58 -5.38 -2.01
CA VAL A 83 9.46 -4.54 -1.17
C VAL A 83 9.50 -5.02 0.27
N LEU A 84 8.34 -5.35 0.85
CA LEU A 84 8.27 -5.72 2.26
C LEU A 84 8.87 -7.11 2.53
N PHE A 85 8.42 -8.14 1.82
CA PHE A 85 8.75 -9.54 2.11
C PHE A 85 10.00 -10.03 1.35
N LEU A 86 10.25 -9.53 0.14
CA LEU A 86 11.36 -10.04 -0.69
C LEU A 86 12.63 -9.18 -0.61
N LEU A 87 12.51 -7.91 -0.18
CA LEU A 87 13.65 -7.03 0.05
C LEU A 87 13.92 -6.79 1.53
N LEU A 88 13.00 -6.12 2.23
CA LEU A 88 13.23 -5.69 3.61
C LEU A 88 13.38 -6.88 4.56
N ASP A 89 12.44 -7.82 4.58
CA ASP A 89 12.48 -8.96 5.53
C ASP A 89 13.79 -9.77 5.48
N PRO A 90 14.32 -10.18 4.32
CA PRO A 90 15.58 -10.95 4.25
C PRO A 90 16.86 -10.10 4.38
N ILE A 91 16.81 -8.78 4.10
CA ILE A 91 18.00 -7.92 4.10
C ILE A 91 17.97 -6.98 5.30
N ARG A 92 18.48 -7.46 6.45
CA ARG A 92 18.51 -6.68 7.71
C ARG A 92 19.19 -5.31 7.60
N GLN A 93 20.17 -5.17 6.71
CA GLN A 93 20.85 -3.89 6.49
C GLN A 93 19.89 -2.77 6.05
N LEU A 94 18.78 -3.13 5.39
CA LEU A 94 17.76 -2.17 4.98
C LEU A 94 16.89 -1.68 6.14
N HIS A 95 16.83 -2.41 7.26
CA HIS A 95 16.02 -2.02 8.43
C HIS A 95 16.55 -0.71 9.02
N GLY A 96 17.88 -0.57 9.13
CA GLY A 96 18.54 0.64 9.62
C GLY A 96 18.50 1.84 8.68
N ASN A 97 17.95 1.70 7.47
CA ASN A 97 17.78 2.81 6.55
C ASN A 97 16.56 3.65 6.95
N ALA A 98 16.69 4.98 7.07
CA ALA A 98 15.57 5.87 7.40
C ALA A 98 14.36 5.72 6.45
N TRP A 99 14.59 5.34 5.19
CA TRP A 99 13.54 5.07 4.21
C TRP A 99 12.63 3.90 4.60
N SER A 100 13.10 2.95 5.41
CA SER A 100 12.27 1.84 5.92
C SER A 100 11.14 2.35 6.80
N ALA A 101 11.46 3.20 7.78
CA ALA A 101 10.50 3.83 8.68
C ALA A 101 9.57 4.80 7.92
N VAL A 102 10.11 5.58 6.97
CA VAL A 102 9.30 6.48 6.11
C VAL A 102 8.30 5.69 5.28
N MET A 103 8.72 4.57 4.67
CA MET A 103 7.84 3.71 3.89
C MET A 103 6.70 3.17 4.75
N LEU A 104 7.02 2.56 5.90
CA LEU A 104 6.01 2.02 6.82
C LEU A 104 5.05 3.09 7.33
N GLY A 105 5.56 4.28 7.66
CA GLY A 105 4.75 5.42 8.10
C GLY A 105 3.82 5.95 7.00
N ALA A 106 4.33 6.14 5.78
CA ALA A 106 3.54 6.59 4.64
C ALA A 106 2.43 5.59 4.28
N TRP A 107 2.77 4.30 4.29
CA TRP A 107 1.82 3.21 4.11
C TRP A 107 0.75 3.22 5.20
N ALA A 108 1.14 3.21 6.47
CA ALA A 108 0.20 3.19 7.59
C ALA A 108 -0.73 4.41 7.58
N ALA A 109 -0.21 5.61 7.30
CA ALA A 109 -1.01 6.82 7.18
C ALA A 109 -2.05 6.73 6.04
N ALA A 110 -1.67 6.17 4.89
CA ALA A 110 -2.60 5.98 3.77
C ALA A 110 -3.69 4.95 4.12
N GLU A 111 -3.32 3.85 4.77
CA GLU A 111 -4.22 2.75 5.11
C GLU A 111 -5.21 3.11 6.22
N VAL A 112 -4.77 3.87 7.23
CA VAL A 112 -5.63 4.39 8.32
C VAL A 112 -6.76 5.27 7.77
N ILE A 113 -6.58 5.88 6.59
CA ILE A 113 -7.63 6.65 5.93
C ILE A 113 -8.48 5.74 5.02
N ARG A 114 -7.83 4.83 4.27
CA ARG A 114 -8.48 3.99 3.25
C ARG A 114 -9.50 3.03 3.86
N TYR A 115 -9.11 2.29 4.90
CA TYR A 115 -9.96 1.24 5.45
C TYR A 115 -11.22 1.77 6.15
N PRO A 116 -11.19 2.83 6.98
CA PRO A 116 -12.41 3.43 7.50
C PRO A 116 -13.33 3.94 6.39
N GLN A 117 -12.77 4.49 5.31
CA GLN A 117 -13.55 4.92 4.16
C GLN A 117 -14.24 3.74 3.46
N TYR A 118 -13.58 2.59 3.34
CA TYR A 118 -14.16 1.35 2.81
C TYR A 118 -15.25 0.77 3.71
N ALA A 119 -15.03 0.75 5.02
CA ALA A 119 -16.02 0.31 6.00
C ALA A 119 -17.29 1.19 5.89
N ALA A 120 -17.13 2.51 5.94
CA ALA A 120 -18.25 3.44 5.86
C ALA A 120 -18.97 3.40 4.49
N SER A 121 -18.22 3.19 3.40
CA SER A 121 -18.81 2.99 2.06
C SER A 121 -19.63 1.69 1.96
N SER A 122 -19.18 0.62 2.62
CA SER A 122 -19.90 -0.66 2.64
C SER A 122 -21.24 -0.57 3.37
N LEU A 123 -21.36 0.37 4.33
CA LEU A 123 -22.60 0.70 5.02
C LEU A 123 -23.50 1.68 4.22
N GLY A 124 -23.04 2.21 3.08
CA GLY A 124 -23.76 3.21 2.30
C GLY A 124 -23.80 4.61 2.95
N ALA A 125 -23.13 4.79 4.09
CA ALA A 125 -23.16 6.01 4.91
C ALA A 125 -21.75 6.59 5.07
N CYS A 126 -21.02 6.77 3.97
CA CYS A 126 -19.66 7.33 4.01
C CYS A 126 -19.71 8.85 4.16
N PRO A 127 -19.12 9.43 5.24
CA PRO A 127 -19.06 10.88 5.39
C PRO A 127 -18.29 11.55 4.25
N ALA A 128 -18.73 12.74 3.84
CA ALA A 128 -18.10 13.50 2.76
C ALA A 128 -16.65 13.89 3.10
N TRP A 129 -16.37 14.26 4.35
CA TRP A 129 -15.03 14.62 4.81
C TRP A 129 -14.05 13.44 4.71
N LEU A 130 -14.50 12.21 5.02
CA LEU A 130 -13.66 11.01 4.97
C LEU A 130 -13.36 10.62 3.52
N THR A 131 -14.35 10.79 2.64
CA THR A 131 -14.14 10.65 1.20
C THR A 131 -13.14 11.69 0.70
N TRP A 132 -13.32 12.97 1.06
CA TRP A 132 -12.40 14.03 0.68
C TRP A 132 -10.96 13.75 1.15
N LEU A 133 -10.79 13.29 2.39
CA LEU A 133 -9.50 12.95 2.98
C LEU A 133 -8.82 11.85 2.16
N ARG A 134 -9.51 10.75 1.86
CA ARG A 134 -8.99 9.66 1.02
C ARG A 134 -8.54 10.16 -0.36
N TYR A 135 -9.36 10.98 -1.01
CA TYR A 135 -9.06 11.49 -2.36
C TYR A 135 -8.14 12.73 -2.36
N THR A 136 -7.57 13.13 -1.22
CA THR A 136 -6.65 14.27 -1.14
C THR A 136 -5.30 13.87 -0.52
N MET A 137 -5.31 13.05 0.54
CA MET A 137 -4.08 12.65 1.23
C MET A 137 -3.15 11.76 0.40
N PHE A 138 -3.65 11.12 -0.66
CA PHE A 138 -2.77 10.40 -1.58
C PHE A 138 -1.79 11.34 -2.30
N ILE A 139 -2.08 12.63 -2.43
CA ILE A 139 -1.23 13.60 -3.15
C ILE A 139 0.18 13.67 -2.52
N PRO A 140 0.34 13.88 -1.20
CA PRO A 140 1.66 13.81 -0.56
C PRO A 140 2.10 12.38 -0.21
N LEU A 141 1.18 11.52 0.24
CA LEU A 141 1.56 10.20 0.77
C LEU A 141 2.03 9.24 -0.31
N PHE A 142 1.43 9.29 -1.50
CA PHE A 142 1.74 8.36 -2.58
C PHE A 142 3.15 8.58 -3.15
N PRO A 143 3.57 9.82 -3.52
CA PRO A 143 4.96 10.08 -3.89
C PRO A 143 5.96 9.74 -2.77
N LEU A 144 5.63 10.04 -1.52
CA LEU A 144 6.51 9.72 -0.39
C LEU A 144 6.75 8.22 -0.25
N GLY A 145 5.68 7.42 -0.31
CA GLY A 145 5.78 5.96 -0.25
C GLY A 145 6.59 5.39 -1.42
N VAL A 146 6.35 5.88 -2.64
CA VAL A 146 7.05 5.46 -3.85
C VAL A 146 8.54 5.79 -3.80
N LEU A 147 8.89 7.01 -3.38
CA LEU A 147 10.29 7.41 -3.22
C LEU A 147 11.00 6.54 -2.18
N ALA A 148 10.34 6.25 -1.06
CA ALA A 148 10.89 5.37 -0.03
C ALA A 148 11.09 3.94 -0.55
N GLU A 149 10.13 3.38 -1.29
CA GLU A 149 10.24 2.06 -1.91
C GLU A 149 11.41 2.01 -2.91
N MET A 150 11.51 3.00 -3.81
CA MET A 150 12.59 3.08 -4.78
C MET A 150 13.96 3.23 -4.11
N ALA A 151 14.07 4.05 -3.06
CA ALA A 151 15.31 4.22 -2.32
C ALA A 151 15.76 2.90 -1.66
N LEU A 152 14.82 2.14 -1.08
CA LEU A 152 15.10 0.83 -0.50
C LEU A 152 15.46 -0.22 -1.57
N MET A 153 14.78 -0.21 -2.72
CA MET A 153 15.13 -1.08 -3.86
C MET A 153 16.55 -0.81 -4.35
N VAL A 154 16.93 0.46 -4.50
CA VAL A 154 18.30 0.85 -4.89
C VAL A 154 19.32 0.42 -3.84
N ALA A 155 19.03 0.66 -2.56
CA ALA A 155 19.90 0.24 -1.45
C ALA A 155 20.07 -1.29 -1.38
N ALA A 156 19.08 -2.05 -1.84
CA ALA A 156 19.13 -3.51 -1.87
C ALA A 156 19.99 -4.07 -3.02
N LEU A 157 20.20 -3.31 -4.11
CA LEU A 157 20.84 -3.81 -5.34
C LEU A 157 22.22 -4.47 -5.10
N PRO A 158 23.14 -3.93 -4.27
CA PRO A 158 24.43 -4.55 -4.00
C PRO A 158 24.29 -5.92 -3.32
N ASP A 159 23.43 -6.04 -2.30
CA ASP A 159 23.16 -7.30 -1.62
C ASP A 159 22.53 -8.33 -2.57
N LEU A 160 21.61 -7.88 -3.44
CA LEU A 160 20.99 -8.75 -4.45
C LEU A 160 21.99 -9.25 -5.49
N ALA A 161 22.98 -8.42 -5.86
CA ALA A 161 24.05 -8.82 -6.78
C ALA A 161 24.99 -9.84 -6.13
N ALA A 162 25.32 -9.64 -4.86
CA ALA A 162 26.27 -10.49 -4.12
C ALA A 162 25.66 -11.84 -3.74
N ARG A 163 24.45 -11.85 -3.18
CA ARG A 163 23.80 -13.06 -2.63
C ARG A 163 22.93 -13.79 -3.65
N LYS A 164 22.53 -13.10 -4.73
CA LYS A 164 21.65 -13.60 -5.80
C LYS A 164 20.42 -14.38 -5.29
N PRO A 165 19.67 -13.85 -4.28
CA PRO A 165 18.51 -14.55 -3.77
C PRO A 165 17.45 -14.68 -4.88
N TYR A 166 16.65 -15.75 -4.82
CA TYR A 166 15.54 -15.99 -5.75
C TYR A 166 15.94 -16.00 -7.23
N SER A 167 17.21 -16.32 -7.54
CA SER A 167 17.74 -16.37 -8.89
C SER A 167 18.04 -17.81 -9.30
N VAL A 168 17.74 -18.15 -10.55
CA VAL A 168 18.02 -19.45 -11.17
C VAL A 168 19.08 -19.24 -12.25
N GLU A 169 20.26 -19.83 -12.05
CA GLU A 169 21.38 -19.75 -13.01
C GLU A 169 21.44 -21.00 -13.89
N LEU A 170 22.20 -20.92 -14.99
CA LEU A 170 22.50 -22.05 -15.85
C LEU A 170 23.77 -22.75 -15.39
N PRO A 171 23.90 -24.08 -15.59
CA PRO A 171 22.93 -24.96 -16.24
C PRO A 171 21.83 -25.45 -15.26
N ASN A 172 20.57 -25.47 -15.71
CA ASN A 172 19.46 -26.10 -15.01
C ASN A 172 18.63 -26.96 -15.98
N ALA A 173 17.84 -27.89 -15.43
CA ALA A 173 17.08 -28.88 -16.20
C ALA A 173 16.06 -28.24 -17.18
N TYR A 174 15.61 -27.02 -16.91
CA TYR A 174 14.62 -26.31 -17.70
C TYR A 174 15.24 -25.36 -18.75
N ASN A 175 16.57 -25.28 -18.81
CA ASN A 175 17.34 -24.36 -19.68
C ASN A 175 16.87 -22.90 -19.62
N TRP A 176 16.48 -22.43 -18.44
CA TRP A 176 15.92 -21.09 -18.24
C TRP A 176 16.60 -20.37 -17.07
N ALA A 177 17.05 -19.13 -17.28
CA ALA A 177 17.66 -18.31 -16.24
C ALA A 177 16.73 -17.18 -15.78
N PHE A 178 16.67 -16.96 -14.47
CA PHE A 178 16.00 -15.80 -13.87
C PHE A 178 16.93 -15.15 -12.86
N SER A 179 17.10 -13.83 -12.95
CA SER A 179 17.89 -13.09 -11.98
C SER A 179 17.00 -12.05 -11.31
N TYR A 180 16.79 -12.22 -10.01
CA TYR A 180 16.01 -11.27 -9.21
C TYR A 180 16.65 -9.89 -9.17
N HIS A 181 17.99 -9.83 -9.17
CA HIS A 181 18.74 -8.58 -9.31
C HIS A 181 18.40 -7.84 -10.63
N ARG A 182 18.40 -8.55 -11.77
CA ARG A 182 18.01 -7.95 -13.07
C ARG A 182 16.54 -7.56 -13.10
N PHE A 183 15.67 -8.38 -12.51
CA PHE A 183 14.26 -8.05 -12.35
C PHE A 183 14.07 -6.74 -11.58
N MET A 184 14.78 -6.54 -10.47
CA MET A 184 14.74 -5.27 -9.71
C MET A 184 15.26 -4.08 -10.51
N GLN A 185 16.32 -4.24 -11.31
CA GLN A 185 16.80 -3.17 -12.20
C GLN A 185 15.74 -2.75 -13.23
N VAL A 186 15.07 -3.72 -13.86
CA VAL A 186 13.98 -3.45 -14.81
C VAL A 186 12.80 -2.78 -14.11
N VAL A 187 12.40 -3.27 -12.93
CA VAL A 187 11.35 -2.65 -12.12
C VAL A 187 11.70 -1.21 -11.81
N LEU A 188 12.91 -0.92 -11.33
CA LEU A 188 13.39 0.44 -11.05
C LEU A 188 13.36 1.34 -12.29
N ALA A 189 13.73 0.83 -13.45
CA ALA A 189 13.70 1.58 -14.71
C ALA A 189 12.27 1.91 -15.16
N LEU A 190 11.34 0.97 -14.98
CA LEU A 190 9.93 1.15 -15.33
C LEU A 190 9.13 1.88 -14.25
N TYR A 191 9.62 1.93 -13.01
CA TYR A 191 8.90 2.46 -11.85
C TYR A 191 8.39 3.89 -12.09
N PRO A 192 9.18 4.85 -12.59
CA PRO A 192 8.70 6.21 -12.84
C PRO A 192 7.52 6.27 -13.83
N LEU A 193 7.52 5.42 -14.86
CA LEU A 193 6.47 5.35 -15.85
C LEU A 193 5.18 4.76 -15.25
N LEU A 194 5.31 3.64 -14.54
CA LEU A 194 4.20 2.96 -13.88
C LEU A 194 3.57 3.86 -12.80
N TRP A 195 4.42 4.54 -12.03
CA TRP A 195 4.00 5.49 -11.01
C TRP A 195 3.18 6.64 -11.61
N TRP A 196 3.66 7.27 -12.69
CA TRP A 196 2.93 8.38 -13.32
C TRP A 196 1.56 7.95 -13.86
N GLN A 197 1.48 6.76 -14.45
CA GLN A 197 0.20 6.20 -14.91
C GLN A 197 -0.79 6.00 -13.75
N LEU A 198 -0.33 5.42 -12.63
CA LEU A 198 -1.16 5.24 -11.44
C LEU A 198 -1.56 6.59 -10.83
N TYR A 199 -0.60 7.51 -10.65
CA TYR A 199 -0.82 8.81 -10.03
C TYR A 199 -1.81 9.67 -10.83
N SER A 200 -1.65 9.73 -12.16
CA SER A 200 -2.59 10.44 -13.03
C SER A 200 -3.99 9.82 -13.02
N SER A 201 -4.11 8.49 -12.86
CA SER A 201 -5.40 7.83 -12.69
C SER A 201 -6.09 8.22 -11.37
N LEU A 202 -5.33 8.37 -10.29
CA LEU A 202 -5.84 8.81 -8.99
C LEU A 202 -6.31 10.27 -9.02
N LEU A 203 -5.58 11.14 -9.71
CA LEU A 203 -6.00 12.53 -9.95
C LEU A 203 -7.30 12.61 -10.75
N ARG A 204 -7.46 11.76 -11.78
CA ARG A 204 -8.72 11.64 -12.53
C ARG A 204 -9.86 11.11 -11.65
N ALA A 205 -9.59 10.09 -10.84
CA ALA A 205 -10.58 9.53 -9.90
C ALA A 205 -11.05 10.57 -8.87
N ARG A 206 -10.11 11.37 -8.33
CA ARG A 206 -10.38 12.51 -7.46
C ARG A 206 -11.28 13.53 -8.16
N ALA A 207 -10.92 13.98 -9.36
CA ALA A 207 -11.70 14.94 -10.11
C ALA A 207 -13.14 14.46 -10.35
N LYS A 208 -13.31 13.18 -10.68
CA LYS A 208 -14.64 12.56 -10.88
C LYS A 208 -15.47 12.52 -9.59
N LYS A 209 -14.87 12.09 -8.47
CA LYS A 209 -15.59 11.94 -7.19
C LYS A 209 -15.93 13.27 -6.53
N LEU A 210 -15.00 14.23 -6.52
CA LEU A 210 -15.20 15.51 -5.82
C LEU A 210 -16.06 16.50 -6.63
N LYS A 211 -15.97 16.53 -7.96
CA LYS A 211 -16.87 17.37 -8.78
C LYS A 211 -18.32 16.91 -8.70
N GLY A 212 -18.58 15.61 -8.60
CA GLY A 212 -19.93 15.06 -8.41
C GLY A 212 -20.55 15.41 -7.05
N SER A 213 -19.74 15.53 -6.00
CA SER A 213 -20.21 15.89 -4.65
C SER A 213 -20.67 17.34 -4.55
N ASN A 214 -20.00 18.27 -5.24
CA ASN A 214 -20.38 19.70 -5.23
C ASN A 214 -21.67 19.99 -6.00
N GLY A 215 -22.09 19.11 -6.92
CA GLY A 215 -23.35 19.24 -7.65
C GLY A 215 -24.60 18.80 -6.88
N ALA A 216 -24.43 17.93 -5.87
CA ALA A 216 -25.54 17.42 -5.05
C ALA A 216 -25.99 18.44 -3.98
N GLY A 217 -25.05 19.16 -3.36
CA GLY A 217 -25.37 20.20 -2.36
C GLY A 217 -25.97 21.49 -2.94
N SER A 218 -25.98 21.67 -4.27
CA SER A 218 -26.56 22.84 -4.93
C SER A 218 -28.07 22.69 -5.24
N LYS A 219 -28.64 21.49 -5.10
CA LYS A 219 -30.06 21.25 -5.44
C LYS A 219 -31.02 21.27 -4.25
N GLU A 220 -30.52 21.22 -3.01
CA GLU A 220 -31.37 21.32 -1.81
C GLU A 220 -31.67 22.75 -1.35
N GLY A 221 -31.08 23.78 -2.00
CA GLY A 221 -31.28 25.19 -1.63
C GLY A 221 -32.27 25.99 -2.50
N LYS A 222 -33.06 25.36 -3.37
CA LYS A 222 -33.99 26.05 -4.29
C LYS A 222 -35.40 25.45 -4.30
N SER A 223 -35.94 25.13 -3.13
CA SER A 223 -37.37 24.87 -2.97
C SER A 223 -37.87 25.49 -1.67
N GLN A 224 -37.92 26.82 -1.64
CA GLN A 224 -38.84 27.61 -0.84
C GLN A 224 -39.31 28.78 -1.70
#